data_AF-A0A845UCH3-F1
#
_entry.id   AF-A0A845UCH3-F1
#
_cell.length_a   1.000
_cell.length_b   1.000
_cell.length_c   1.000
_cell.angle_alpha   90.00
_cell.angle_beta   90.00
_cell.angle_gamma   90.00
#
_symmetry.space_group_name_H-M   'P 1'
#
loop_
_entity.id
_entity.type
_entity.pdbx_description
1 polymer ?
#
loop_
_entity_poly.entity_id
_entity_poly.type
_entity_poly.pdbx_seq_one_letter_code
_entity_poly.pdbx_strand_id
1 'polypeptide(L)'
;MEIQHIMQVVDASFVARQSIEKSLREIDRRALNAMVLVKRHGNTLAGYGVVAQAFRERAANLKESASHLQETIAPLIQAHMRILQHQRFVASFSAIAQAMAQYGQICASLENIRTRWRDTIAREEVEARKILLRLIATVDVLQEGIEEQEYVVTNGRIEAALAEDTGAPLMRVSRDMGEAVRTVSNAIRTYRHQLESLAYESSTDI
;
A
#
# COMPACT_ATOMS: atom_id res chain seq x y z
N MET A 1 8.25 -6.26 19.11
CA MET A 1 7.14 -5.75 18.25
C MET A 1 5.93 -5.22 19.02
N GLU A 2 5.70 -3.90 19.01
CA GLU A 2 4.53 -3.28 19.67
C GLU A 2 3.28 -3.34 18.77
N ILE A 3 2.14 -3.77 19.33
CA ILE A 3 0.80 -3.75 18.67
C ILE A 3 0.51 -2.41 17.98
N GLN A 4 1.04 -1.31 18.54
CA GLN A 4 0.88 0.04 18.01
C GLN A 4 1.44 0.18 16.59
N HIS A 5 2.57 -0.44 16.26
CA HIS A 5 3.18 -0.34 14.93
C HIS A 5 2.38 -1.10 13.87
N ILE A 6 1.86 -2.29 14.20
CA ILE A 6 0.96 -3.02 13.29
C ILE A 6 -0.31 -2.19 13.05
N MET A 7 -0.91 -1.63 14.10
CA MET A 7 -2.09 -0.78 13.97
C MET A 7 -1.83 0.45 13.11
N GLN A 8 -0.66 1.10 13.25
CA GLN A 8 -0.26 2.22 12.38
C GLN A 8 -0.17 1.80 10.91
N VAL A 9 0.35 0.61 10.61
CA VAL A 9 0.42 0.07 9.24
C VAL A 9 -0.97 -0.23 8.68
N VAL A 10 -1.90 -0.70 9.51
CA VAL A 10 -3.30 -0.92 9.12
C VAL A 10 -4.00 0.40 8.81
N ASP A 11 -3.89 1.37 9.70
CA ASP A 11 -4.48 2.70 9.53
C ASP A 11 -3.91 3.37 8.28
N ALA A 12 -2.60 3.28 8.10
CA ALA A 12 -1.91 3.76 6.91
C ALA A 12 -2.40 3.09 5.63
N SER A 13 -2.58 1.77 5.63
CA SER A 13 -3.10 1.02 4.48
C SER A 13 -4.49 1.51 4.10
N PHE A 14 -5.35 1.75 5.09
CA PHE A 14 -6.70 2.26 4.86
C PHE A 14 -6.70 3.69 4.30
N VAL A 15 -5.90 4.57 4.90
CA VAL A 15 -5.74 5.98 4.47
C VAL A 15 -5.16 6.03 3.05
N ALA A 16 -4.10 5.25 2.78
CA ALA A 16 -3.47 5.18 1.48
C ALA A 16 -4.48 4.75 0.42
N ARG A 17 -5.22 3.67 0.65
CA ARG A 17 -6.26 3.21 -0.29
C ARG A 17 -7.32 4.28 -0.54
N GLN A 18 -7.87 4.89 0.51
CA GLN A 18 -8.91 5.90 0.35
C GLN A 18 -8.40 7.09 -0.47
N SER A 19 -7.16 7.51 -0.22
CA SER A 19 -6.49 8.56 -0.99
C SER A 19 -6.28 8.16 -2.45
N ILE A 20 -5.78 6.95 -2.69
CA ILE A 20 -5.56 6.38 -4.04
C ILE A 20 -6.89 6.32 -4.79
N GLU A 21 -7.92 5.69 -4.23
CA GLU A 21 -9.23 5.54 -4.88
C GLU A 21 -9.87 6.89 -5.21
N LYS A 22 -9.85 7.84 -4.28
CA LYS A 22 -10.44 9.17 -4.48
C LYS A 22 -9.73 9.89 -5.64
N SER A 23 -8.40 9.86 -5.63
CA SER A 23 -7.58 10.55 -6.63
C SER A 23 -7.69 9.89 -8.01
N LEU A 24 -7.71 8.55 -8.09
CA LEU A 24 -7.92 7.83 -9.35
C LEU A 24 -9.31 8.09 -9.95
N ARG A 25 -10.36 8.17 -9.12
CA ARG A 25 -11.70 8.58 -9.58
C ARG A 25 -11.70 10.01 -10.10
N GLU A 26 -10.95 10.90 -9.47
CA GLU A 26 -10.82 12.29 -9.92
C GLU A 26 -10.07 12.39 -11.25
N ILE A 27 -9.01 11.60 -11.44
CA ILE A 27 -8.29 11.47 -12.71
C ILE A 27 -9.24 10.97 -13.81
N ASP A 28 -9.99 9.91 -13.58
CA ASP A 28 -10.95 9.37 -14.58
C ASP A 28 -12.02 10.41 -14.95
N ARG A 29 -12.62 11.08 -13.96
CA ARG A 29 -13.61 12.14 -14.20
C ARG A 29 -13.03 13.28 -15.03
N ARG A 30 -11.81 13.73 -14.73
CA ARG A 30 -11.12 14.81 -15.45
C ARG A 30 -10.74 14.39 -16.87
N ALA A 31 -10.28 13.16 -17.05
CA ALA A 31 -9.98 12.58 -18.35
C ALA A 31 -11.22 12.52 -19.23
N LEU A 32 -12.36 12.08 -18.67
CA LEU A 32 -13.64 12.05 -19.36
C LEU A 32 -14.08 13.45 -19.81
N ASN A 33 -13.94 14.46 -18.93
CA ASN A 33 -14.25 15.85 -19.28
C ASN A 33 -13.36 16.35 -20.42
N ALA A 34 -12.07 16.02 -20.41
CA ALA A 34 -11.19 16.33 -21.53
C ALA A 34 -11.60 15.62 -22.82
N MET A 35 -12.00 14.34 -22.78
CA MET A 35 -12.50 13.64 -23.97
C MET A 35 -13.74 14.32 -24.56
N VAL A 36 -14.62 14.88 -23.72
CA VAL A 36 -15.77 15.67 -24.19
C VAL A 36 -15.32 16.96 -24.89
N LEU A 37 -14.32 17.66 -24.35
CA LEU A 37 -13.74 18.85 -24.99
C LEU A 37 -13.09 18.51 -26.33
N VAL A 38 -12.32 17.41 -26.39
CA VAL A 38 -11.70 16.91 -27.62
C VAL A 38 -12.77 16.61 -28.67
N LYS A 39 -13.85 15.91 -28.29
CA LYS A 39 -14.98 15.63 -29.20
C LYS A 39 -15.66 16.88 -29.75
N ARG A 40 -15.70 17.96 -28.96
CA ARG A 40 -16.31 19.24 -29.38
C ARG A 40 -15.44 20.04 -30.36
N HIS A 41 -14.12 19.90 -30.29
CA HIS A 41 -13.18 20.63 -31.15
C HIS A 41 -12.61 19.78 -32.30
N GLY A 42 -12.91 18.48 -32.31
CA GLY A 42 -12.61 17.58 -33.42
C GLY A 42 -11.12 17.33 -33.58
N ASN A 43 -10.65 17.35 -34.83
CA ASN A 43 -9.27 16.97 -35.17
C ASN A 43 -8.19 17.89 -34.57
N THR A 44 -8.55 19.11 -34.18
CA THR A 44 -7.61 20.07 -33.57
C THR A 44 -7.04 19.59 -32.23
N LEU A 45 -7.76 18.73 -31.51
CA LEU A 45 -7.37 18.21 -30.20
C LEU A 45 -7.18 16.69 -30.18
N ALA A 46 -7.02 16.06 -31.34
CA ALA A 46 -6.93 14.61 -31.45
C ALA A 46 -5.76 14.02 -30.63
N GLY A 47 -4.61 14.69 -30.61
CA GLY A 47 -3.44 14.30 -29.82
C GLY A 47 -3.73 14.24 -28.32
N TYR A 48 -4.41 15.26 -27.78
CA TYR A 48 -4.87 15.23 -26.39
C TYR A 48 -5.92 14.14 -26.13
N GLY A 49 -6.73 13.78 -27.12
CA GLY A 49 -7.67 12.66 -27.04
C GLY A 49 -6.99 11.34 -26.69
N VAL A 50 -5.85 11.05 -27.33
CA VAL A 50 -5.02 9.86 -27.04
C VAL A 50 -4.50 9.91 -25.61
N VAL A 51 -4.01 11.07 -25.16
CA VAL A 51 -3.53 11.26 -23.79
C VAL A 51 -4.66 11.05 -22.77
N ALA A 52 -5.84 11.64 -23.02
CA ALA A 52 -7.01 11.49 -22.15
C ALA A 52 -7.46 10.02 -22.04
N GLN A 53 -7.36 9.24 -23.11
CA GLN A 53 -7.62 7.80 -23.06
C GLN A 53 -6.57 7.06 -22.23
N ALA A 54 -5.28 7.32 -22.48
CA ALA A 54 -4.18 6.71 -21.72
C ALA A 54 -4.30 6.99 -20.21
N PHE A 55 -4.72 8.19 -19.82
CA PHE A 55 -5.00 8.53 -18.43
C PHE A 55 -6.02 7.61 -17.76
N ARG A 56 -7.08 7.24 -18.48
CA ARG A 56 -8.17 6.41 -17.95
C ARG A 56 -7.75 4.96 -17.85
N GLU A 57 -7.11 4.44 -18.89
CA GLU A 57 -6.60 3.07 -18.92
C GLU A 57 -5.61 2.84 -17.76
N ARG A 58 -4.64 3.73 -17.59
CA ARG A 58 -3.68 3.62 -16.49
C ARG A 58 -4.31 3.85 -15.12
N ALA A 59 -5.26 4.77 -14.99
CA ALA A 59 -5.99 4.94 -13.73
C ALA A 59 -6.82 3.70 -13.35
N ALA A 60 -7.36 2.97 -14.33
CA ALA A 60 -8.04 1.70 -14.11
C ALA A 60 -7.06 0.60 -13.64
N ASN A 61 -5.91 0.46 -14.31
CA ASN A 61 -4.87 -0.50 -13.92
C ASN A 61 -4.33 -0.23 -12.51
N LEU A 62 -4.10 1.04 -12.16
CA LEU A 62 -3.70 1.45 -10.81
C LEU A 62 -4.77 1.13 -9.78
N LYS A 63 -6.05 1.28 -10.13
CA LYS A 63 -7.16 0.95 -9.21
C LYS A 63 -7.24 -0.55 -8.96
N GLU A 64 -7.07 -1.37 -9.99
CA GLU A 64 -7.01 -2.83 -9.86
C GLU A 64 -5.83 -3.25 -8.98
N SER A 65 -4.63 -2.73 -9.27
CA SER A 65 -3.42 -2.99 -8.48
C SER A 65 -3.59 -2.56 -7.01
N ALA A 66 -4.24 -1.42 -6.75
CA ALA A 66 -4.51 -0.94 -5.41
C ALA A 66 -5.51 -1.81 -4.64
N SER A 67 -6.40 -2.54 -5.33
CA SER A 67 -7.33 -3.47 -4.67
C SER A 67 -6.61 -4.68 -4.07
N HIS A 68 -5.56 -5.18 -4.72
CA HIS A 68 -4.74 -6.29 -4.24
C HIS A 68 -3.93 -5.97 -2.97
N LEU A 69 -3.68 -4.68 -2.68
CA LEU A 69 -3.05 -4.28 -1.42
C LEU A 69 -3.89 -4.71 -0.19
N GLN A 70 -5.22 -4.59 -0.27
CA GLN A 70 -6.10 -4.96 0.85
C GLN A 70 -6.18 -6.46 1.06
N GLU A 71 -6.15 -7.23 -0.01
CA GLU A 71 -6.14 -8.70 0.08
C GLU A 71 -4.90 -9.20 0.83
N THR A 72 -3.81 -8.43 0.77
CA THR A 72 -2.53 -8.78 1.39
C THR A 72 -2.37 -8.22 2.82
N ILE A 73 -3.05 -7.13 3.19
CA ILE A 73 -2.96 -6.55 4.55
C ILE A 73 -3.62 -7.45 5.60
N ALA A 74 -4.78 -8.05 5.30
CA ALA A 74 -5.54 -8.83 6.28
C ALA A 74 -4.77 -10.09 6.77
N PRO A 75 -4.14 -10.88 5.87
CA PRO A 75 -3.25 -11.96 6.28
C PRO A 75 -2.09 -11.52 7.17
N LEU A 76 -1.51 -10.33 6.92
CA LEU A 76 -0.41 -9.79 7.72
C LEU A 76 -0.88 -9.50 9.16
N ILE A 77 -2.03 -8.83 9.31
CA ILE A 77 -2.64 -8.56 10.62
C ILE A 77 -2.91 -9.86 11.37
N GLN A 78 -3.51 -10.85 10.69
CA GLN A 78 -3.82 -12.15 11.29
C GLN A 78 -2.56 -12.91 11.73
N ALA A 79 -1.48 -12.84 10.95
CA ALA A 79 -0.20 -13.43 11.34
C ALA A 79 0.36 -12.78 12.61
N HIS A 80 0.39 -11.45 12.67
CA HIS A 80 0.87 -10.76 13.87
C HIS A 80 -0.01 -10.94 15.10
N MET A 81 -1.33 -10.99 14.95
CA MET A 81 -2.24 -11.27 16.07
C MET A 81 -2.00 -12.65 16.67
N ARG A 82 -1.70 -13.66 15.84
CA ARG A 82 -1.32 -15.00 16.31
C ARG A 82 0.01 -15.00 17.05
N ILE A 83 1.02 -14.32 16.49
CA ILE A 83 2.33 -14.16 17.14
C ILE A 83 2.16 -13.57 18.54
N LEU A 84 1.42 -12.47 18.67
CA LEU A 84 1.17 -11.80 19.96
C LEU A 84 0.42 -12.70 20.95
N GLN A 85 -0.58 -13.43 20.48
CA GLN A 85 -1.33 -14.38 21.30
C GLN A 85 -0.40 -15.48 21.85
N HIS A 86 0.45 -16.05 20.99
CA HIS A 86 1.38 -17.10 21.36
C HIS A 86 2.50 -16.60 22.29
N GLN A 87 3.03 -15.39 22.05
CA GLN A 87 3.97 -14.73 22.95
C GLN A 87 3.38 -14.57 24.36
N ARG A 88 2.10 -14.19 24.45
CA ARG A 88 1.40 -14.08 25.74
C ARG A 88 1.26 -15.44 26.44
N PHE A 89 1.05 -16.52 25.71
CA PHE A 89 1.04 -17.86 26.28
C PHE A 89 2.43 -18.26 26.80
N VAL A 90 3.50 -18.02 26.04
CA VAL A 90 4.88 -18.29 26.48
C VAL A 90 5.23 -17.52 27.76
N ALA A 91 4.83 -16.25 27.85
CA ALA A 91 5.04 -15.44 29.04
C ALA A 91 4.28 -16.00 30.25
N SER A 92 3.01 -16.39 30.07
CA SER A 92 2.20 -17.01 31.11
C SER A 92 2.81 -18.32 31.64
N PHE A 93 3.22 -19.22 30.74
CA PHE A 93 3.89 -20.47 31.14
C PHE A 93 5.22 -20.21 31.84
N SER A 94 5.96 -19.18 31.43
CA SER A 94 7.20 -18.79 32.10
C SER A 94 6.96 -18.30 33.52
N ALA A 95 5.91 -17.52 33.76
CA ALA A 95 5.51 -17.07 35.09
C ALA A 95 5.09 -18.24 35.99
N ILE A 96 4.30 -19.20 35.46
CA ILE A 96 3.90 -20.40 36.19
C ILE A 96 5.13 -21.25 36.55
N ALA A 97 6.03 -21.49 35.60
CA ALA A 97 7.25 -22.28 35.84
C ALA A 97 8.15 -21.62 36.90
N GLN A 98 8.29 -20.29 36.89
CA GLN A 98 9.03 -19.56 37.92
C GLN A 98 8.39 -19.68 39.29
N ALA A 99 7.06 -19.56 39.38
CA ALA A 99 6.34 -19.74 40.64
C ALA A 99 6.52 -21.16 41.20
N MET A 100 6.44 -22.21 40.37
CA MET A 100 6.65 -23.60 40.81
C MET A 100 8.10 -23.86 41.26
N ALA A 101 9.08 -23.25 40.57
CA ALA A 101 10.49 -23.37 40.94
C ALA A 101 10.80 -22.80 42.33
N GLN A 102 10.07 -21.75 42.76
CA GLN A 102 10.20 -21.21 44.13
C GLN A 102 9.79 -22.23 45.22
N TYR A 103 8.94 -23.20 44.88
CA TYR A 103 8.54 -24.30 45.78
C TYR A 103 9.34 -25.59 45.52
N GLY A 104 10.44 -25.53 44.76
CA GLY A 104 11.29 -26.69 44.46
C GLY A 104 10.68 -27.68 43.46
N GLN A 105 9.58 -27.33 42.78
CA GLN A 105 8.95 -28.17 41.78
C GLN A 105 9.42 -27.78 40.37
N ILE A 106 10.03 -28.72 39.67
CA ILE A 106 10.43 -28.57 38.26
C ILE A 106 9.51 -29.42 37.39
N CYS A 107 8.80 -28.80 36.46
CA CYS A 107 7.86 -29.49 35.57
C CYS A 107 8.40 -29.52 34.13
N ALA A 108 8.94 -30.66 33.70
CA ALA A 108 9.52 -30.83 32.37
C ALA A 108 8.50 -30.64 31.22
N SER A 109 7.21 -30.89 31.47
CA SER A 109 6.16 -30.70 30.46
C SER A 109 5.93 -29.22 30.13
N LEU A 110 6.05 -28.32 31.11
CA LEU A 110 5.95 -26.87 30.88
C LEU A 110 7.10 -26.36 30.01
N GLU A 111 8.30 -26.89 30.21
CA GLU A 111 9.46 -26.55 29.39
C GLU A 111 9.27 -27.00 27.94
N ASN A 112 8.79 -28.23 27.72
CA ASN A 112 8.48 -28.74 26.39
C ASN A 112 7.37 -27.93 25.69
N ILE A 113 6.34 -27.51 26.42
CA ILE A 113 5.27 -26.64 25.91
C ILE A 113 5.84 -25.28 25.50
N ARG A 114 6.72 -24.70 26.33
CA ARG A 114 7.38 -23.43 26.05
C ARG A 114 8.21 -23.48 24.77
N THR A 115 9.05 -24.50 24.62
CA THR A 115 9.87 -24.70 23.42
C THR A 115 9.00 -24.86 22.18
N ARG A 116 7.94 -25.67 22.26
CA ARG A 116 7.00 -25.84 21.13
C ARG A 116 6.33 -24.53 20.71
N TRP A 117 5.92 -23.70 21.68
CA TRP A 117 5.33 -22.41 21.36
C TRP A 117 6.34 -21.43 20.77
N ARG A 118 7.60 -21.43 21.24
CA ARG A 118 8.67 -20.64 20.60
C ARG A 118 8.89 -21.07 19.15
N ASP A 119 8.93 -22.36 18.87
CA ASP A 119 9.06 -22.86 17.49
C ASP A 119 7.87 -22.44 16.61
N THR A 120 6.66 -22.42 17.16
CA THR A 120 5.47 -21.94 16.45
C THR A 120 5.54 -20.45 16.17
N ILE A 121 5.94 -19.63 17.15
CA ILE A 121 6.14 -18.18 16.97
C ILE A 121 7.15 -17.92 15.85
N ALA A 122 8.30 -18.61 15.87
CA ALA A 122 9.33 -18.45 14.82
C ALA A 122 8.79 -18.79 13.42
N ARG A 123 7.97 -19.84 13.29
CA ARG A 123 7.31 -20.18 12.01
C ARG A 123 6.32 -19.10 11.56
N GLU A 124 5.55 -18.54 12.48
CA GLU A 124 4.60 -17.47 12.18
C GLU A 124 5.30 -16.15 11.81
N GLU A 125 6.42 -15.83 12.44
CA GLU A 125 7.26 -14.67 12.11
C GLU A 125 7.84 -14.78 10.70
N VAL A 126 8.34 -15.97 10.32
CA VAL A 126 8.80 -16.24 8.95
C VAL A 126 7.66 -16.04 7.94
N GLU A 127 6.45 -16.50 8.26
CA GLU A 127 5.31 -16.33 7.36
C GLU A 127 4.84 -14.88 7.27
N ALA A 128 4.75 -14.16 8.40
CA ALA A 128 4.45 -12.73 8.44
C ALA A 128 5.45 -11.94 7.59
N ARG A 129 6.74 -12.27 7.68
CA ARG A 129 7.79 -11.64 6.87
C ARG A 129 7.60 -11.87 5.37
N LYS A 130 7.22 -13.07 4.94
CA LYS A 130 6.91 -13.33 3.52
C LYS A 130 5.74 -12.50 3.03
N ILE A 131 4.67 -12.39 3.84
CA ILE A 131 3.50 -11.57 3.50
C ILE A 131 3.91 -10.10 3.37
N LEU A 132 4.73 -9.60 4.31
CA LEU A 132 5.23 -8.23 4.29
C LEU A 132 6.09 -7.94 3.04
N LEU A 133 7.00 -8.85 2.68
CA LEU A 133 7.82 -8.70 1.47
C LEU A 133 6.96 -8.69 0.20
N ARG A 134 5.93 -9.55 0.14
CA ARG A 134 4.98 -9.54 -0.98
C ARG A 134 4.22 -8.23 -1.06
N LEU A 135 3.81 -7.68 0.08
CA LEU A 135 3.12 -6.39 0.16
C LEU A 135 4.01 -5.23 -0.33
N ILE A 136 5.29 -5.22 0.05
CA ILE A 136 6.27 -4.24 -0.44
C ILE A 136 6.41 -4.36 -1.96
N ALA A 137 6.57 -5.56 -2.50
CA ALA A 137 6.65 -5.77 -3.95
C ALA A 137 5.39 -5.28 -4.69
N THR A 138 4.19 -5.49 -4.14
CA THR A 138 2.95 -4.93 -4.71
C THR A 138 2.95 -3.40 -4.69
N VAL A 139 3.48 -2.80 -3.63
CA VAL A 139 3.63 -1.33 -3.54
C VAL A 139 4.65 -0.81 -4.56
N ASP A 140 5.72 -1.54 -4.84
CA ASP A 140 6.70 -1.16 -5.87
C ASP A 140 6.06 -1.16 -7.28
N VAL A 141 5.26 -2.17 -7.62
CA VAL A 141 4.50 -2.20 -8.89
C VAL A 141 3.55 -1.00 -9.01
N LEU A 142 2.93 -0.58 -7.89
CA LEU A 142 2.10 0.61 -7.86
C LEU A 142 2.89 1.91 -8.05
N GLN A 143 4.14 1.97 -7.56
CA GLN A 143 5.01 3.12 -7.80
C GLN A 143 5.40 3.23 -9.28
N GLU A 144 5.78 2.12 -9.91
CA GLU A 144 6.07 2.08 -11.35
C GLU A 144 4.88 2.57 -12.17
N GLY A 145 3.67 2.10 -11.86
CA GLY A 145 2.44 2.56 -12.52
C GLY A 145 2.14 4.05 -12.33
N ILE A 146 2.64 4.67 -11.25
CA ILE A 146 2.49 6.11 -11.01
C ILE A 146 3.53 6.92 -11.77
N GLU A 147 4.78 6.48 -11.85
CA GLU A 147 5.80 7.12 -12.69
C GLU A 147 5.34 7.17 -14.15
N GLU A 148 4.77 6.06 -14.60
CA GLU A 148 4.08 5.94 -15.87
C GLU A 148 2.95 6.97 -16.05
N GLN A 149 2.14 7.19 -15.02
CA GLN A 149 1.06 8.17 -15.04
C GLN A 149 1.59 9.62 -15.04
N GLU A 150 2.71 9.89 -14.35
CA GLU A 150 3.39 11.20 -14.38
C GLU A 150 3.92 11.53 -15.79
N TYR A 151 4.37 10.52 -16.54
CA TYR A 151 4.73 10.68 -17.95
C TYR A 151 3.51 11.08 -18.80
N VAL A 152 2.35 10.44 -18.60
CA VAL A 152 1.10 10.82 -19.29
C VAL A 152 0.68 12.25 -18.95
N VAL A 153 0.86 12.70 -17.70
CA VAL A 153 0.65 14.11 -17.31
C VAL A 153 1.53 15.05 -18.11
N THR A 154 2.80 14.70 -18.25
CA THR A 154 3.75 15.52 -19.00
C THR A 154 3.34 15.64 -20.45
N ASN A 155 2.96 14.54 -21.09
CA ASN A 155 2.46 14.53 -22.47
C ASN A 155 1.16 15.34 -22.60
N GLY A 156 0.24 15.25 -21.64
CA GLY A 156 -0.99 16.05 -21.64
C GLY A 156 -0.69 17.54 -21.61
N ARG A 157 0.28 17.98 -20.80
CA ARG A 157 0.69 19.39 -20.76
C ARG A 157 1.31 19.85 -22.08
N ILE A 158 2.10 18.99 -22.74
CA ILE A 158 2.69 19.28 -24.04
C ILE A 158 1.60 19.42 -25.10
N GLU A 159 0.72 18.42 -25.22
CA GLU A 159 -0.40 18.43 -26.19
C GLU A 159 -1.34 19.62 -25.97
N ALA A 160 -1.65 19.95 -24.72
CA ALA A 160 -2.48 21.10 -24.42
C ALA A 160 -1.78 22.44 -24.72
N ALA A 161 -0.46 22.52 -24.62
CA ALA A 161 0.30 23.71 -24.99
C ALA A 161 0.42 23.87 -26.51
N LEU A 162 0.46 22.76 -27.26
CA LEU A 162 0.47 22.74 -28.73
C LEU A 162 -0.89 23.13 -29.33
N ALA A 163 -1.97 23.00 -28.56
CA ALA A 163 -3.34 23.25 -29.00
C ALA A 163 -3.76 24.75 -29.07
N GLU A 164 -2.80 25.67 -29.23
CA GLU A 164 -2.97 27.14 -29.36
C GLU A 164 -4.18 27.69 -28.57
N ASP A 165 -5.11 28.38 -29.23
CA ASP A 165 -6.26 29.07 -28.63
C ASP A 165 -7.27 28.14 -27.94
N THR A 166 -7.25 26.85 -28.26
CA THR A 166 -8.18 25.84 -27.70
C THR A 166 -7.59 25.04 -26.53
N GLY A 167 -6.31 25.24 -26.23
CA GLY A 167 -5.55 24.46 -25.26
C GLY A 167 -5.74 24.87 -23.79
N ALA A 168 -6.21 26.09 -23.51
CA ALA A 168 -6.29 26.61 -22.14
C ALA A 168 -7.17 25.78 -21.17
N PRO A 169 -8.34 25.25 -21.58
CA PRO A 169 -9.10 24.30 -20.76
C PRO A 169 -8.36 22.99 -20.51
N LEU A 170 -7.64 22.46 -21.51
CA LEU A 170 -6.88 21.22 -21.39
C LEU A 170 -5.64 21.37 -20.52
N MET A 171 -4.99 22.54 -20.55
CA MET A 171 -3.89 22.89 -19.66
C MET A 171 -4.32 22.87 -18.20
N ARG A 172 -5.55 23.32 -17.91
CA ARG A 172 -6.14 23.17 -16.56
C ARG A 172 -6.36 21.70 -16.22
N VAL A 173 -6.96 20.91 -17.11
CA VAL A 173 -7.18 19.47 -16.88
C VAL A 173 -5.87 18.74 -16.61
N SER A 174 -4.81 19.00 -17.38
CA SER A 174 -3.50 18.38 -17.18
C SER A 174 -2.83 18.79 -15.87
N ARG A 175 -2.96 20.05 -15.45
CA ARG A 175 -2.43 20.53 -14.15
C ARG A 175 -3.13 19.81 -13.00
N ASP A 176 -4.44 19.80 -13.06
CA ASP A 176 -5.34 19.14 -12.12
C ASP A 176 -5.05 17.63 -12.03
N MET A 177 -4.84 16.95 -13.17
CA MET A 177 -4.41 15.56 -13.22
C MET A 177 -3.05 15.37 -12.54
N GLY A 178 -2.08 16.25 -12.81
CA GLY A 178 -0.77 16.21 -12.16
C GLY A 178 -0.83 16.34 -10.64
N GLU A 179 -1.74 17.15 -10.12
CA GLU A 179 -1.96 17.26 -8.67
C GLU A 179 -2.56 15.99 -8.07
N ALA A 180 -3.54 15.39 -8.75
CA ALA A 180 -4.12 14.12 -8.33
C ALA A 180 -3.07 12.99 -8.35
N VAL A 181 -2.26 12.89 -9.41
CA VAL A 181 -1.18 11.90 -9.51
C VAL A 181 -0.15 12.09 -8.40
N ARG A 182 0.26 13.34 -8.12
CA ARG A 182 1.18 13.63 -6.99
C ARG A 182 0.60 13.22 -5.64
N THR A 183 -0.70 13.41 -5.44
CA THR A 183 -1.40 12.97 -4.22
C THR A 183 -1.33 11.45 -4.06
N VAL A 184 -1.53 10.71 -5.15
CA VAL A 184 -1.38 9.25 -5.17
C VAL A 184 0.06 8.82 -4.89
N SER A 185 1.02 9.44 -5.58
CA SER A 185 2.46 9.20 -5.41
C SER A 185 2.89 9.36 -3.95
N ASN A 186 2.49 10.47 -3.31
CA ASN A 186 2.79 10.73 -1.91
C ASN A 186 2.14 9.71 -0.96
N ALA A 187 0.90 9.31 -1.21
CA ALA A 187 0.21 8.31 -0.40
C ALA A 187 0.91 6.95 -0.46
N ILE A 188 1.29 6.51 -1.65
CA ILE A 188 2.00 5.24 -1.87
C ILE A 188 3.40 5.30 -1.23
N ARG A 189 4.14 6.40 -1.40
CA ARG A 189 5.48 6.57 -0.81
C ARG A 189 5.44 6.54 0.71
N THR A 190 4.46 7.23 1.30
CA THR A 190 4.28 7.24 2.77
C THR A 190 3.99 5.84 3.28
N TYR A 191 3.08 5.13 2.60
CA TYR A 191 2.73 3.76 2.97
C TYR A 191 3.91 2.80 2.83
N ARG A 192 4.69 2.90 1.74
CA ARG A 192 5.92 2.12 1.55
C ARG A 192 6.89 2.30 2.72
N HIS A 193 7.12 3.54 3.13
CA HIS A 193 8.02 3.84 4.24
C HIS A 193 7.58 3.17 5.55
N GLN A 194 6.27 3.13 5.82
CA GLN A 194 5.73 2.45 7.01
C GLN A 194 5.90 0.93 6.94
N LEU A 195 5.75 0.33 5.76
CA LEU A 195 6.01 -1.10 5.56
C LEU A 195 7.49 -1.45 5.71
N GLU A 196 8.39 -0.60 5.22
CA GLU A 196 9.84 -0.79 5.37
C GLU A 196 10.28 -0.66 6.83
N SER A 197 9.71 0.28 7.59
CA SER A 197 9.95 0.39 9.04
C SER A 197 9.57 -0.90 9.75
N LEU A 198 8.37 -1.42 9.47
CA LEU A 198 7.90 -2.68 10.03
C LEU A 198 8.83 -3.86 9.66
N ALA A 199 9.34 -3.88 8.42
CA ALA A 199 10.25 -4.91 7.95
C ALA A 199 11.61 -4.83 8.65
N TYR A 200 12.15 -3.63 8.85
CA TYR A 200 13.42 -3.41 9.51
C TYR A 200 13.36 -3.82 10.99
N GLU A 201 12.31 -3.42 11.71
CA GLU A 201 12.09 -3.81 13.11
C GLU A 201 11.92 -5.32 13.28
N SER A 202 11.18 -5.95 12.37
CA SER A 202 11.03 -7.41 12.34
C SER A 202 12.35 -8.14 12.03
N SER A 203 13.35 -7.44 11.50
CA SER A 203 14.68 -7.99 11.19
C SER A 203 15.65 -7.84 12.35
N THR A 204 15.46 -6.83 13.22
CA THR A 204 16.30 -6.57 14.40
C THR A 204 15.90 -7.41 15.62
N ASP A 205 14.67 -7.94 15.64
CA ASP A 205 14.15 -8.81 16.71
C ASP A 205 14.54 -10.31 16.53
N ILE A 206 15.34 -10.66 15.50
CA ILE A 206 15.89 -12.01 15.19
C ILE A 206 17.38 -12.06 15.52
#